data_AF-A0A2P6R1L6-F1
#
_entry.id   AF-A0A2P6R1L6-F1
#
_cell.length_a   1.000
_cell.length_b   1.000
_cell.length_c   1.000
_cell.angle_alpha   90.00
_cell.angle_beta   90.00
_cell.angle_gamma   90.00
#
_symmetry.space_group_name_H-M   'P 1'
#
loop_
_entity.id
_entity.type
_entity.pdbx_description
1 polymer ?
#
loop_
_entity_poly.entity_id
_entity_poly.type
_entity_poly.pdbx_seq_one_letter_code
_entity_poly.pdbx_strand_id
1 'polypeptide(L)'
;MKTDDMAIDAERKDIEVDLSKLGAVHTMFAALFCKLVAPIKTIISRNVLEETQDGNAAVRPLPLGTSVSGKVKKQCAHYFGVTINEQQAKLGIVVRVTSFGRNRFKLLYLEQDANNAAYHLVSQEDSKMICNVPSAGMYFLHFQVYRMDSTLNAAPAAFFKSLEGVHPCEVSQLKAGTHIFAVYGDNFYKKTPYKIEALCAESSNDKAHRLREVEAQILKKRDELHEFETQFREALADFQEVTNRYPLEKQSVDELLKQRDNIYSSYTVRNN
;
A
#
# COMPACT_ATOMS: atom_id res chain seq x y z
N MET A 1 -23.75 -35.42 5.86
CA MET A 1 -22.71 -35.69 4.85
C MET A 1 -22.17 -34.33 4.44
N LYS A 2 -20.99 -33.96 4.95
CA LYS A 2 -20.35 -32.66 4.74
C LYS A 2 -19.70 -32.66 3.35
N THR A 3 -19.91 -31.61 2.58
CA THR A 3 -19.10 -31.26 1.42
C THR A 3 -18.00 -30.34 1.90
N ASP A 4 -16.77 -30.83 1.85
CA ASP A 4 -15.55 -30.09 2.19
C ASP A 4 -15.15 -29.19 1.01
N ASP A 5 -14.97 -27.91 1.31
CA ASP A 5 -14.35 -26.92 0.45
C ASP A 5 -12.86 -27.25 0.25
N MET A 6 -12.43 -27.34 -1.00
CA MET A 6 -11.02 -27.43 -1.37
C MET A 6 -10.35 -26.06 -1.17
N ALA A 7 -9.69 -25.89 -0.03
CA ALA A 7 -8.68 -24.85 0.14
C ALA A 7 -7.46 -25.18 -0.73
N ILE A 8 -7.14 -24.33 -1.69
CA ILE A 8 -5.86 -24.33 -2.40
C ILE A 8 -4.82 -23.77 -1.42
N ASP A 9 -4.21 -24.65 -0.64
CA ASP A 9 -3.06 -24.32 0.19
C ASP A 9 -1.82 -24.35 -0.73
N ALA A 10 -1.50 -23.20 -1.32
CA ALA A 10 -0.24 -23.03 -2.02
C ALA A 10 0.87 -22.96 -0.97
N GLU A 11 1.51 -24.08 -0.69
CA GLU A 11 2.77 -24.17 0.05
C GLU A 11 3.77 -23.15 -0.54
N ARG A 12 3.88 -21.99 0.10
CA ARG A 12 4.99 -21.07 -0.12
C ARG A 12 6.24 -21.76 0.42
N LYS A 13 6.95 -22.50 -0.45
CA LYS A 13 8.33 -22.90 -0.17
C LYS A 13 9.17 -21.64 -0.08
N ASP A 14 9.48 -21.23 1.14
CA ASP A 14 10.53 -20.27 1.42
C ASP A 14 11.85 -20.93 0.98
N ILE A 15 12.33 -20.54 -0.21
CA ILE A 15 13.64 -20.96 -0.71
C ILE A 15 14.68 -20.30 0.20
N GLU A 16 15.20 -21.04 1.16
CA GLU A 16 16.30 -20.61 2.01
C GLU A 16 17.60 -20.68 1.19
N VAL A 17 18.08 -19.50 0.78
CA VAL A 17 19.28 -19.36 -0.06
C VAL A 17 20.51 -19.32 0.86
N ASP A 18 21.44 -20.27 0.71
CA ASP A 18 22.74 -20.23 1.39
C ASP A 18 23.63 -19.17 0.73
N LEU A 19 23.71 -18.01 1.37
CA LEU A 19 24.34 -16.81 0.83
C LEU A 19 25.86 -16.71 1.11
N SER A 20 26.47 -17.75 1.69
CA SER A 20 27.84 -17.67 2.23
C SER A 20 28.97 -17.88 1.21
N LYS A 21 28.67 -18.20 -0.05
CA LYS A 21 29.67 -18.74 -1.01
C LYS A 21 29.96 -17.95 -2.30
N LEU A 22 29.34 -16.80 -2.57
CA LEU A 22 29.48 -16.13 -3.87
C LEU A 22 29.88 -14.64 -3.77
N GLY A 23 30.75 -14.19 -4.69
CA GLY A 23 31.38 -12.85 -4.73
C GLY A 23 30.49 -11.70 -5.25
N ALA A 24 31.07 -10.57 -5.68
CA ALA A 24 30.47 -9.23 -5.89
C ALA A 24 29.06 -9.11 -6.51
N VAL A 25 28.61 -10.09 -7.31
CA VAL A 25 27.23 -10.20 -7.81
C VAL A 25 26.22 -10.35 -6.64
N HIS A 26 26.66 -10.87 -5.49
CA HIS A 26 25.88 -11.09 -4.27
C HIS A 26 25.23 -9.85 -3.65
N THR A 27 25.89 -8.70 -3.68
CA THR A 27 25.39 -7.50 -2.96
C THR A 27 24.09 -6.99 -3.57
N MET A 28 23.94 -7.08 -4.89
CA MET A 28 22.68 -6.74 -5.57
C MET A 28 21.58 -7.77 -5.26
N PHE A 29 21.90 -9.07 -5.22
CA PHE A 29 20.93 -10.15 -4.98
C PHE A 29 20.49 -10.27 -3.50
N ALA A 30 21.39 -10.08 -2.53
CA ALA A 30 21.02 -10.07 -1.12
C ALA A 30 20.10 -8.88 -0.76
N ALA A 31 20.29 -7.73 -1.41
CA ALA A 31 19.41 -6.57 -1.25
C ALA A 31 17.98 -6.81 -1.74
N LEU A 32 17.73 -7.80 -2.62
CA LEU A 32 16.38 -8.18 -3.02
C LEU A 32 15.57 -8.76 -1.86
N PHE A 33 16.16 -9.56 -0.96
CA PHE A 33 15.40 -10.42 -0.05
C PHE A 33 15.42 -10.02 1.43
N CYS A 34 16.07 -8.91 1.81
CA CYS A 34 16.11 -8.46 3.20
C CYS A 34 14.73 -7.99 3.71
N LYS A 35 14.16 -8.71 4.70
CA LYS A 35 12.97 -8.30 5.47
C LYS A 35 13.28 -7.04 6.29
N LEU A 36 12.42 -6.03 6.21
CA LEU A 36 12.54 -4.78 6.97
C LEU A 36 11.21 -4.32 7.60
N VAL A 37 11.39 -3.65 8.74
CA VAL A 37 10.42 -3.26 9.78
C VAL A 37 9.23 -2.46 9.24
N ALA A 38 8.02 -2.84 9.67
CA ALA A 38 6.77 -2.18 9.32
C ALA A 38 6.67 -0.78 9.96
N PRO A 39 6.15 0.24 9.25
CA PRO A 39 5.89 1.54 9.85
C PRO A 39 4.76 1.45 10.90
N ILE A 40 4.94 2.17 12.00
CA ILE A 40 3.98 2.20 13.11
C ILE A 40 2.79 3.08 12.73
N LYS A 41 1.61 2.48 12.56
CA LYS A 41 0.35 3.18 12.30
C LYS A 41 -0.07 3.95 13.56
N THR A 42 -0.23 5.27 13.47
CA THR A 42 -0.71 6.11 14.58
C THR A 42 -2.19 5.84 14.85
N ILE A 43 -2.51 5.39 16.06
CA ILE A 43 -3.88 5.13 16.53
C ILE A 43 -4.55 6.45 16.93
N ILE A 44 -5.81 6.63 16.56
CA ILE A 44 -6.62 7.80 16.97
C ILE A 44 -6.76 7.81 18.50
N SER A 45 -6.48 8.95 19.13
CA SER A 45 -6.56 9.10 20.58
C SER A 45 -7.95 8.79 21.13
N ARG A 46 -8.01 8.01 22.20
CA ARG A 46 -9.25 7.58 22.87
C ARG A 46 -10.21 8.73 23.18
N ASN A 47 -9.70 9.87 23.66
CA ASN A 47 -10.52 11.04 24.00
C ASN A 47 -11.35 11.58 22.81
N VAL A 48 -10.86 11.46 21.57
CA VAL A 48 -11.60 11.90 20.37
C VAL A 48 -12.73 10.91 20.04
N LEU A 49 -12.51 9.62 20.32
CA LEU A 49 -13.54 8.60 20.22
C LEU A 49 -14.59 8.73 21.35
N GLU A 50 -14.19 9.21 22.53
CA GLU A 50 -15.09 9.46 23.66
C GLU A 50 -15.94 10.74 23.44
N GLU A 51 -15.36 11.84 22.94
CA GLU A 51 -16.10 13.06 22.55
C GLU A 51 -17.21 12.79 21.52
N THR A 52 -17.00 11.77 20.68
CA THR A 52 -17.97 11.30 19.68
C THR A 52 -18.98 10.32 20.25
N GLN A 53 -18.65 9.60 21.33
CA GLN A 53 -19.58 8.71 22.02
C GLN A 53 -20.60 9.47 22.87
N ASP A 54 -20.21 10.59 23.46
CA ASP A 54 -21.09 11.40 24.31
C ASP A 54 -21.97 12.40 23.53
N GLY A 55 -21.84 12.47 22.20
CA GLY A 55 -22.60 13.40 21.35
C GLY A 55 -22.27 14.88 21.57
N ASN A 56 -21.21 15.20 22.33
CA ASN A 56 -20.85 16.56 22.74
C ASN A 56 -19.98 17.29 21.70
N ALA A 57 -19.61 16.61 20.61
CA ALA A 57 -18.83 17.18 19.53
C ALA A 57 -19.63 18.25 18.74
N ALA A 58 -19.14 19.48 18.72
CA ALA A 58 -19.73 20.54 17.91
C ALA A 58 -19.52 20.28 16.40
N VAL A 59 -20.54 19.73 15.75
CA VAL A 59 -20.55 19.46 14.31
C VAL A 59 -20.87 20.73 13.53
N ARG A 60 -19.96 21.14 12.63
CA ARG A 60 -20.15 22.31 11.76
C ARG A 60 -20.74 21.87 10.42
N PRO A 61 -21.70 22.61 9.83
CA PRO A 61 -22.16 22.27 8.48
C PRO A 61 -21.05 22.50 7.45
N LEU A 62 -20.93 21.58 6.50
CA LEU A 62 -20.09 21.68 5.31
C LEU A 62 -20.94 21.40 4.06
N PRO A 63 -21.67 22.40 3.55
CA PRO A 63 -22.48 22.23 2.35
C PRO A 63 -21.63 21.84 1.13
N LEU A 64 -22.18 21.02 0.23
CA LEU A 64 -21.51 20.68 -1.02
C LEU A 64 -21.17 21.92 -1.85
N GLY A 65 -19.99 21.93 -2.45
CA GLY A 65 -19.44 23.06 -3.22
C GLY A 65 -18.79 24.14 -2.37
N THR A 66 -18.77 24.00 -1.04
CA THR A 66 -18.16 24.98 -0.13
C THR A 66 -16.83 24.50 0.46
N SER A 67 -16.11 25.42 1.09
CA SER A 67 -14.87 25.12 1.79
C SER A 67 -14.82 25.78 3.16
N VAL A 68 -14.25 25.09 4.15
CA VAL A 68 -14.00 25.64 5.49
C VAL A 68 -12.54 25.52 5.85
N SER A 69 -11.95 26.61 6.33
CA SER A 69 -10.58 26.64 6.83
C SER A 69 -10.54 26.63 8.36
N GLY A 70 -9.54 25.98 8.94
CA GLY A 70 -9.39 25.89 10.38
C GLY A 70 -7.96 25.58 10.83
N LYS A 71 -7.75 25.52 12.15
CA LYS A 71 -6.49 25.08 12.76
C LYS A 71 -6.79 24.07 13.86
N VAL A 72 -6.60 22.78 13.57
CA VAL A 72 -6.84 21.70 14.55
C VAL A 72 -5.64 21.54 15.48
N LYS A 73 -5.89 21.34 16.78
CA LYS A 73 -4.85 21.06 17.77
C LYS A 73 -4.41 19.59 17.67
N LYS A 74 -3.26 19.27 18.27
CA LYS A 74 -2.79 17.89 18.45
C LYS A 74 -3.87 17.06 19.14
N GLN A 75 -4.10 15.84 18.65
CA GLN A 75 -5.01 14.87 19.24
C GLN A 75 -6.44 15.42 19.48
N CYS A 76 -6.85 16.38 18.64
CA CYS A 76 -8.21 16.90 18.60
C CYS A 76 -8.77 16.70 17.19
N ALA A 77 -10.08 16.74 17.08
CA ALA A 77 -10.79 16.70 15.81
C ALA A 77 -11.71 17.90 15.65
N HIS A 78 -11.87 18.39 14.43
CA HIS A 78 -12.95 19.30 14.06
C HIS A 78 -13.94 18.54 13.18
N TYR A 79 -15.22 18.55 13.56
CA TYR A 79 -16.26 17.75 12.94
C TYR A 79 -17.11 18.57 11.96
N PHE A 80 -17.49 17.92 10.87
CA PHE A 80 -18.18 18.50 9.74
C PHE A 80 -19.34 17.61 9.29
N GLY A 81 -20.55 18.15 9.25
CA GLY A 81 -21.73 17.49 8.71
C GLY A 81 -21.92 17.84 7.24
N VAL A 82 -21.91 16.84 6.37
CA VAL A 82 -22.18 16.96 4.94
C VAL A 82 -23.55 16.35 4.67
N THR A 83 -24.54 17.19 4.38
CA THR A 83 -25.89 16.75 4.02
C THR A 83 -26.02 16.60 2.51
N ILE A 84 -26.44 15.42 2.05
CA ILE A 84 -26.62 15.11 0.64
C ILE A 84 -28.06 14.61 0.37
N ASN A 85 -28.63 15.02 -0.76
CA ASN A 85 -29.94 14.56 -1.21
C ASN A 85 -29.84 13.29 -2.07
N GLU A 86 -30.97 12.70 -2.44
CA GLU A 86 -31.07 11.50 -3.30
C GLU A 86 -30.31 11.64 -4.63
N GLN A 87 -30.39 12.81 -5.28
CA GLN A 87 -29.69 13.05 -6.54
C GLN A 87 -28.19 13.05 -6.32
N GLN A 88 -27.68 13.83 -5.36
CA GLN A 88 -26.27 13.92 -5.01
C GLN A 88 -25.71 12.57 -4.53
N ALA A 89 -26.51 11.82 -3.77
CA ALA A 89 -26.20 10.47 -3.35
C ALA A 89 -25.97 9.55 -4.54
N LYS A 90 -26.76 9.63 -5.62
CA LYS A 90 -26.58 8.83 -6.86
C LYS A 90 -25.37 9.24 -7.70
N LEU A 91 -24.95 10.49 -7.60
CA LEU A 91 -23.84 11.04 -8.38
C LEU A 91 -22.50 10.79 -7.72
N GLY A 92 -22.52 10.77 -6.39
CA GLY A 92 -21.36 10.59 -5.57
C GLY A 92 -20.78 11.91 -5.10
N ILE A 93 -19.99 11.83 -4.05
CA ILE A 93 -19.32 12.98 -3.45
C ILE A 93 -17.85 12.69 -3.17
N VAL A 94 -17.08 13.77 -3.07
CA VAL A 94 -15.69 13.74 -2.65
C VAL A 94 -15.52 14.69 -1.48
N VAL A 95 -14.95 14.20 -0.38
CA VAL A 95 -14.52 15.03 0.73
C VAL A 95 -13.01 15.07 0.75
N ARG A 96 -12.42 16.26 0.64
CA ARG A 96 -10.98 16.43 0.58
C ARG A 96 -10.49 17.49 1.56
N VAL A 97 -9.28 17.29 2.05
CA VAL A 97 -8.62 18.20 2.98
C VAL A 97 -7.21 18.48 2.46
N THR A 98 -6.79 19.74 2.54
CA THR A 98 -5.41 20.16 2.28
C THR A 98 -4.87 20.96 3.46
N SER A 99 -3.58 20.81 3.77
CA SER A 99 -2.89 21.56 4.84
C SER A 99 -1.87 22.53 4.24
N PHE A 100 -1.98 23.81 4.56
CA PHE A 100 -1.01 24.83 4.12
C PHE A 100 0.26 24.86 4.99
N GLY A 101 0.24 24.19 6.15
CA GLY A 101 1.32 24.24 7.15
C GLY A 101 2.32 23.09 7.05
N ARG A 102 2.25 22.25 6.00
CA ARG A 102 3.04 21.02 5.83
C ARG A 102 2.92 20.01 6.99
N ASN A 103 1.89 20.16 7.81
CA ASN A 103 1.63 19.34 8.99
C ASN A 103 0.79 18.11 8.63
N ARG A 104 1.08 16.96 9.28
CA ARG A 104 0.27 15.74 9.13
C ARG A 104 -1.08 15.89 9.82
N PHE A 105 -2.09 15.28 9.23
CA PHE A 105 -3.45 15.17 9.75
C PHE A 105 -4.08 13.87 9.24
N LYS A 106 -5.22 13.49 9.81
CA LYS A 106 -6.06 12.42 9.26
C LYS A 106 -7.43 12.98 8.88
N LEU A 107 -8.02 12.47 7.81
CA LEU A 107 -9.42 12.66 7.46
C LEU A 107 -10.19 11.43 7.95
N LEU A 108 -11.24 11.65 8.74
CA LEU A 108 -12.06 10.59 9.32
C LEU A 108 -13.47 10.66 8.73
N TYR A 109 -14.08 9.50 8.52
CA TYR A 109 -15.51 9.34 8.25
C TYR A 109 -16.13 8.57 9.41
N LEU A 110 -17.21 9.12 9.95
CA LEU A 110 -17.92 8.58 11.09
C LEU A 110 -19.39 8.39 10.74
N GLU A 111 -19.97 7.31 11.25
CA GLU A 111 -21.41 7.06 11.19
C GLU A 111 -21.99 7.14 12.59
N GLN A 112 -23.18 7.73 12.68
CA GLN A 112 -23.95 7.73 13.91
C GLN A 112 -24.60 6.37 14.07
N ASP A 113 -24.46 5.77 15.25
CA ASP A 113 -25.21 4.56 15.59
C ASP A 113 -26.71 4.89 15.64
N ALA A 114 -27.56 4.00 15.14
CA ALA A 114 -29.01 4.19 15.14
C ALA A 114 -29.60 4.08 16.56
N ASN A 115 -28.92 3.40 17.47
CA ASN A 115 -29.44 3.05 18.80
C ASN A 115 -28.98 4.01 19.91
N ASN A 116 -27.97 4.85 19.65
CA ASN A 116 -27.47 5.81 20.61
C ASN A 116 -26.98 7.08 19.88
N ALA A 117 -26.67 8.15 20.61
CA ALA A 117 -26.14 9.38 20.00
C ALA A 117 -24.63 9.28 19.65
N ALA A 118 -24.02 8.10 19.76
CA ALA A 118 -22.59 7.91 19.56
C ALA A 118 -22.25 7.84 18.07
N TYR A 119 -21.09 8.38 17.72
CA TYR A 119 -20.47 8.13 16.42
C TYR A 119 -19.42 7.03 16.53
N HIS A 120 -19.34 6.19 15.51
CA HIS A 120 -18.29 5.21 15.34
C HIS A 120 -17.44 5.52 14.11
N LEU A 121 -16.14 5.25 14.20
CA LEU A 121 -15.22 5.45 13.09
C LEU A 121 -15.44 4.36 12.04
N VAL A 122 -15.77 4.78 10.82
CA VAL A 122 -15.95 3.88 9.68
C VAL A 122 -14.70 3.84 8.81
N SER A 123 -14.09 5.00 8.57
CA SER A 123 -12.92 5.10 7.70
C SER A 123 -11.95 6.19 8.15
N GLN A 124 -10.67 5.98 7.87
CA GLN A 124 -9.61 6.95 8.12
C GLN A 124 -8.63 7.01 6.94
N GLU A 125 -8.22 8.22 6.57
CA GLU A 125 -7.19 8.46 5.56
C GLU A 125 -6.09 9.36 6.15
N ASP A 126 -4.85 8.88 6.08
CA ASP A 126 -3.68 9.65 6.46
C ASP A 126 -3.34 10.69 5.40
N SER A 127 -2.96 11.90 5.82
CA SER A 127 -2.50 12.94 4.87
C SER A 127 -1.23 12.49 4.15
N LYS A 128 -1.24 12.53 2.81
CA LYS A 128 -0.13 12.24 1.91
C LYS A 128 0.32 13.51 1.19
N MET A 129 1.58 13.58 0.78
CA MET A 129 2.08 14.71 0.01
C MET A 129 1.64 14.60 -1.46
N ILE A 130 0.65 15.41 -1.86
CA ILE A 130 0.16 15.49 -3.24
C ILE A 130 0.57 16.84 -3.81
N CYS A 131 1.38 16.87 -4.88
CA CYS A 131 1.90 18.11 -5.47
C CYS A 131 2.55 19.05 -4.43
N ASN A 132 3.34 18.50 -3.50
CA ASN A 132 3.96 19.21 -2.37
C ASN A 132 3.00 19.82 -1.33
N VAL A 133 1.73 19.40 -1.33
CA VAL A 133 0.70 19.81 -0.37
C VAL A 133 0.20 18.58 0.39
N PRO A 134 0.30 18.54 1.73
CA PRO A 134 -0.31 17.46 2.50
C PRO A 134 -1.81 17.47 2.29
N SER A 135 -2.33 16.35 1.80
CA SER A 135 -3.69 16.20 1.32
C SER A 135 -4.24 14.83 1.71
N ALA A 136 -5.52 14.75 2.04
CA ALA A 136 -6.27 13.50 2.21
C ALA A 136 -7.62 13.64 1.51
N GLY A 137 -8.14 12.53 0.98
CA GLY A 137 -9.42 12.54 0.28
C GLY A 137 -10.17 11.23 0.45
N MET A 138 -11.48 11.32 0.60
CA MET A 138 -12.41 10.21 0.58
C MET A 138 -13.35 10.36 -0.62
N TYR A 139 -13.48 9.31 -1.40
CA TYR A 139 -14.12 9.31 -2.71
C TYR A 139 -15.28 8.31 -2.71
N PHE A 140 -16.52 8.82 -2.78
CA PHE A 140 -17.74 8.02 -2.77
C PHE A 140 -18.38 8.10 -4.16
N LEU A 141 -17.88 7.32 -5.11
CA LEU A 141 -18.10 7.51 -6.55
C LEU A 141 -18.89 6.37 -7.25
N HIS A 142 -19.52 5.48 -6.50
CA HIS A 142 -20.28 4.33 -7.04
C HIS A 142 -19.47 3.28 -7.79
N PHE A 143 -18.16 3.28 -7.59
CA PHE A 143 -17.28 2.18 -7.96
C PHE A 143 -16.23 1.99 -6.88
N GLN A 144 -15.59 0.83 -6.86
CA GLN A 144 -14.56 0.54 -5.86
C GLN A 144 -13.35 1.45 -6.09
N VAL A 145 -13.05 2.26 -5.09
CA VAL A 145 -11.80 3.04 -5.00
C VAL A 145 -10.86 2.27 -4.08
N TYR A 146 -9.57 2.31 -4.38
CA TYR A 146 -8.57 1.60 -3.60
C TYR A 146 -7.66 2.59 -2.86
N ARG A 147 -7.20 2.16 -1.68
CA ARG A 147 -6.15 2.84 -0.93
C ARG A 147 -4.87 2.09 -1.10
N MET A 148 -3.79 2.85 -1.13
CA MET A 148 -2.45 2.31 -1.04
C MET A 148 -1.94 2.51 0.38
N ASP A 149 -1.78 1.41 1.11
CA ASP A 149 -1.01 1.36 2.36
C ASP A 149 0.47 1.24 1.98
N SER A 150 1.10 2.38 1.70
CA SER A 150 2.50 2.41 1.29
C SER A 150 3.42 2.15 2.48
N THR A 151 3.78 0.90 2.69
CA THR A 151 4.90 0.46 3.54
C THR A 151 6.05 -0.03 2.66
N LEU A 152 6.34 0.70 1.58
CA LEU A 152 7.32 0.25 0.60
C LEU A 152 8.74 0.59 1.05
N ASN A 153 9.47 -0.46 1.41
CA ASN A 153 10.91 -0.44 1.68
C ASN A 153 11.70 -0.36 0.36
N ALA A 154 12.95 0.10 0.40
CA ALA A 154 13.79 0.35 -0.78
C ALA A 154 14.44 -0.92 -1.42
N ALA A 155 13.92 -2.11 -1.14
CA ALA A 155 14.47 -3.38 -1.66
C ALA A 155 13.79 -3.76 -2.98
N PRO A 156 14.47 -4.42 -3.94
CA PRO A 156 13.79 -4.84 -5.17
C PRO A 156 12.69 -5.91 -4.97
N ALA A 157 12.65 -6.70 -3.87
CA ALA A 157 11.42 -7.46 -3.55
C ALA A 157 10.23 -6.56 -3.19
N ALA A 158 10.48 -5.32 -2.78
CA ALA A 158 9.42 -4.33 -2.61
C ALA A 158 8.83 -3.88 -3.95
N PHE A 159 9.49 -4.13 -5.09
CA PHE A 159 8.89 -3.89 -6.41
C PHE A 159 7.78 -4.90 -6.71
N PHE A 160 8.03 -6.20 -6.52
CA PHE A 160 6.99 -7.23 -6.71
C PHE A 160 5.84 -7.06 -5.72
N LYS A 161 6.15 -6.61 -4.50
CA LYS A 161 5.15 -6.29 -3.47
C LYS A 161 4.62 -4.86 -3.53
N SER A 162 4.99 -4.10 -4.55
CA SER A 162 4.69 -2.67 -4.63
C SER A 162 3.19 -2.37 -4.66
N LEU A 163 2.38 -3.33 -5.12
CA LEU A 163 0.93 -3.22 -5.20
C LEU A 163 0.19 -4.15 -4.22
N GLU A 164 0.89 -4.84 -3.30
CA GLU A 164 0.23 -5.68 -2.27
C GLU A 164 -0.57 -4.83 -1.27
N GLY A 165 -0.15 -3.58 -1.02
CA GLY A 165 -0.85 -2.63 -0.15
C GLY A 165 -2.08 -1.98 -0.78
N VAL A 166 -2.48 -2.39 -1.99
CA VAL A 166 -3.69 -1.89 -2.66
C VAL A 166 -4.90 -2.61 -2.06
N HIS A 167 -5.63 -1.91 -1.20
CA HIS A 167 -6.81 -2.42 -0.49
C HIS A 167 -8.07 -1.64 -0.87
N PRO A 168 -9.22 -2.31 -1.03
CA PRO A 168 -10.48 -1.62 -1.29
C PRO A 168 -10.83 -0.68 -0.12
N CYS A 169 -11.25 0.54 -0.42
CA CYS A 169 -11.91 1.41 0.57
C CYS A 169 -13.12 0.71 1.18
N GLU A 170 -13.34 0.84 2.49
CA GLU A 170 -14.48 0.20 3.19
C GLU A 170 -15.83 0.71 2.69
N VAL A 171 -15.88 1.98 2.25
CA VAL A 171 -17.10 2.63 1.79
C VAL A 171 -16.83 3.32 0.45
N SER A 172 -17.65 2.99 -0.55
CA SER A 172 -17.57 3.52 -1.92
C SER A 172 -18.77 4.39 -2.31
N GLN A 173 -19.81 4.43 -1.46
CA GLN A 173 -21.09 5.09 -1.71
C GLN A 173 -21.69 5.61 -0.41
N LEU A 174 -22.46 6.70 -0.49
CA LEU A 174 -23.19 7.27 0.65
C LEU A 174 -24.66 7.40 0.28
N LYS A 175 -25.55 7.19 1.25
CA LYS A 175 -27.00 7.36 1.09
C LYS A 175 -27.39 8.83 1.21
N ALA A 176 -28.61 9.18 0.82
CA ALA A 176 -29.15 10.49 1.18
C ALA A 176 -29.20 10.64 2.71
N GLY A 177 -28.80 11.80 3.23
CA GLY A 177 -28.70 12.04 4.65
C GLY A 177 -27.52 12.94 5.03
N THR A 178 -27.26 13.03 6.33
CA THR A 178 -26.12 13.78 6.88
C THR A 178 -25.01 12.83 7.29
N HIS A 179 -23.83 13.05 6.72
CA HIS A 179 -22.63 12.25 6.95
C HIS A 179 -21.59 13.06 7.73
N ILE A 180 -20.94 12.45 8.71
CA ILE A 180 -19.98 13.14 9.57
C ILE A 180 -18.55 12.85 9.15
N PHE A 181 -17.81 13.91 8.89
CA PHE A 181 -16.38 13.89 8.59
C PHE A 181 -15.62 14.64 9.67
N ALA A 182 -14.37 14.28 9.90
CA ALA A 182 -13.53 15.01 10.84
C ALA A 182 -12.10 15.20 10.34
N VAL A 183 -11.53 16.36 10.65
CA VAL A 183 -10.09 16.61 10.46
C VAL A 183 -9.40 16.42 11.80
N TYR A 184 -8.57 15.38 11.91
CA TYR A 184 -7.83 15.02 13.12
C TYR A 184 -6.38 15.50 13.06
N GLY A 185 -5.92 16.17 14.11
CA GLY A 185 -4.54 16.63 14.23
C GLY A 185 -3.58 15.52 14.68
N ASP A 186 -2.90 14.87 13.73
CA ASP A 186 -1.94 13.77 13.97
C ASP A 186 -0.49 14.24 14.25
N ASN A 187 -0.34 15.45 14.79
CA ASN A 187 0.94 16.14 14.87
C ASN A 187 1.37 16.38 16.31
N PHE A 188 2.64 16.11 16.65
CA PHE A 188 3.11 16.13 18.04
C PHE A 188 3.41 17.53 18.61
N TYR A 189 3.62 18.55 17.76
CA TYR A 189 4.24 19.82 18.18
C TYR A 189 3.47 21.11 17.86
N LYS A 190 2.65 21.16 16.79
CA LYS A 190 2.00 22.41 16.32
C LYS A 190 0.58 22.17 15.84
N LYS A 191 -0.29 23.20 15.96
CA LYS A 191 -1.63 23.21 15.35
C LYS A 191 -1.51 23.02 13.83
N THR A 192 -2.37 22.19 13.26
CA THR A 192 -2.40 21.91 11.81
C THR A 192 -3.43 22.81 11.14
N PRO A 193 -3.01 23.83 10.36
CA PRO A 193 -3.94 24.59 9.52
C PRO A 193 -4.43 23.70 8.38
N TYR A 194 -5.71 23.77 8.05
CA TYR A 194 -6.32 22.98 6.98
C TYR A 194 -7.42 23.77 6.26
N LYS A 195 -7.76 23.29 5.06
CA LYS A 195 -8.97 23.62 4.30
C LYS A 195 -9.66 22.31 3.95
N ILE A 196 -10.91 22.15 4.37
CA ILE A 196 -11.77 21.00 4.02
C ILE A 196 -12.82 21.45 3.01
N GLU A 197 -13.12 20.57 2.04
CA GLU A 197 -14.08 20.79 0.97
C GLU A 197 -14.91 19.52 0.76
N ALA A 198 -16.21 19.69 0.53
CA ALA A 198 -17.10 18.62 0.09
C ALA A 198 -17.63 18.96 -1.30
N LEU A 199 -17.46 18.08 -2.27
CA LEU A 199 -17.78 18.31 -3.68
C LEU A 199 -18.74 17.24 -4.17
N CYS A 200 -19.74 17.65 -4.95
CA CYS A 200 -20.51 16.70 -5.75
C CYS A 200 -19.68 16.29 -6.97
N ALA A 201 -19.70 15.01 -7.33
CA ALA A 201 -18.96 14.51 -8.47
C ALA A 201 -19.47 15.08 -9.82
N GLU A 202 -20.64 15.73 -9.84
CA GLU A 202 -21.41 16.08 -11.04
C GLU A 202 -20.90 17.26 -11.89
N SER A 203 -19.62 17.63 -11.80
CA SER A 203 -19.01 18.63 -12.70
C SER A 203 -17.79 18.10 -13.46
N SER A 204 -17.53 16.79 -13.40
CA SER A 204 -16.30 16.21 -13.99
C SER A 204 -16.38 14.69 -14.17
N ASN A 205 -17.45 14.15 -14.75
CA ASN A 205 -17.64 12.70 -14.93
C ASN A 205 -16.45 12.01 -15.65
N ASP A 206 -15.74 12.73 -16.54
CA ASP A 206 -14.50 12.25 -17.17
C ASP A 206 -13.44 11.80 -16.16
N LYS A 207 -13.25 12.55 -15.06
CA LYS A 207 -12.26 12.19 -14.02
C LYS A 207 -12.66 10.91 -13.28
N ALA A 208 -13.94 10.70 -13.02
CA ALA A 208 -14.43 9.51 -12.35
C ALA A 208 -14.28 8.27 -13.24
N HIS A 209 -14.59 8.38 -14.53
CA HIS A 209 -14.37 7.32 -15.50
C HIS A 209 -12.89 6.98 -15.65
N ARG A 210 -12.03 7.99 -15.82
CA ARG A 210 -10.58 7.80 -15.90
C ARG A 210 -9.99 7.21 -14.63
N LEU A 211 -10.47 7.61 -13.46
CA LEU A 211 -10.06 7.01 -12.20
C LEU A 211 -10.43 5.52 -12.16
N ARG A 212 -11.67 5.17 -12.53
CA ARG A 212 -12.11 3.76 -12.60
C ARG A 212 -11.24 2.93 -13.54
N GLU A 213 -10.87 3.49 -14.69
CA GLU A 213 -9.97 2.82 -15.64
C GLU A 213 -8.57 2.62 -15.06
N VAL A 214 -8.01 3.64 -14.41
CA VAL A 214 -6.69 3.54 -13.74
C VAL A 214 -6.72 2.52 -12.61
N GLU A 215 -7.77 2.49 -11.79
CA GLU A 215 -7.94 1.49 -10.72
C GLU A 215 -7.95 0.06 -11.30
N ALA A 216 -8.68 -0.17 -12.39
CA ALA A 216 -8.68 -1.46 -13.08
C ALA A 216 -7.29 -1.83 -13.64
N GLN A 217 -6.55 -0.87 -14.20
CA GLN A 217 -5.19 -1.08 -14.67
C GLN A 217 -4.22 -1.39 -13.53
N ILE A 218 -4.35 -0.75 -12.36
CA ILE A 218 -3.53 -1.03 -11.17
C ILE A 218 -3.75 -2.47 -10.70
N LEU A 219 -5.01 -2.92 -10.61
CA LEU A 219 -5.31 -4.30 -10.19
C LEU A 219 -4.78 -5.32 -11.19
N LYS A 220 -4.99 -5.08 -12.48
CA LYS A 220 -4.41 -5.93 -13.52
C LYS A 220 -2.89 -6.00 -13.38
N LYS A 221 -2.24 -4.86 -13.12
CA LYS A 221 -0.79 -4.81 -12.97
C LYS A 221 -0.28 -5.53 -11.73
N ARG A 222 -1.05 -5.50 -10.63
CA ARG A 222 -0.75 -6.28 -9.41
C ARG A 222 -0.72 -7.77 -9.73
N ASP A 223 -1.70 -8.26 -10.48
CA ASP A 223 -1.79 -9.68 -10.82
C ASP A 223 -0.65 -10.07 -11.80
N GLU A 224 -0.35 -9.23 -12.79
CA GLU A 224 0.83 -9.39 -13.68
C GLU A 224 2.16 -9.40 -12.90
N LEU A 225 2.30 -8.58 -11.84
CA LEU A 225 3.51 -8.55 -11.01
C LEU A 225 3.70 -9.85 -10.22
N HIS A 226 2.61 -10.47 -9.75
CA HIS A 226 2.70 -11.77 -9.07
C HIS A 226 3.14 -12.88 -10.03
N GLU A 227 2.63 -12.90 -11.26
CA GLU A 227 3.09 -13.85 -12.28
C GLU A 227 4.56 -13.62 -12.64
N PHE A 228 4.95 -12.35 -12.82
CA PHE A 228 6.33 -11.99 -13.10
C PHE A 228 7.28 -12.35 -11.96
N GLU A 229 6.86 -12.23 -10.69
CA GLU A 229 7.66 -12.65 -9.53
C GLU A 229 7.99 -14.15 -9.60
N THR A 230 7.03 -14.98 -9.99
CA THR A 230 7.24 -16.43 -10.15
C THR A 230 8.28 -16.73 -11.23
N GLN A 231 8.10 -16.15 -12.42
CA GLN A 231 9.04 -16.34 -13.54
C GLN A 231 10.45 -15.85 -13.18
N PHE A 232 10.54 -14.72 -12.47
CA PHE A 232 11.81 -14.18 -12.01
C PHE A 232 12.52 -15.13 -11.02
N ARG A 233 11.78 -15.75 -10.10
CA ARG A 233 12.34 -16.72 -9.15
C ARG A 233 12.82 -18.00 -9.83
N GLU A 234 12.10 -18.50 -10.82
CA GLU A 234 12.51 -19.67 -11.61
C GLU A 234 13.80 -19.40 -12.37
N ALA A 235 13.85 -18.30 -13.13
CA ALA A 235 15.06 -17.91 -13.87
C ALA A 235 16.27 -17.69 -12.94
N LEU A 236 16.03 -17.18 -11.73
CA LEU A 236 17.07 -17.01 -10.73
C LEU A 236 17.63 -18.36 -10.24
N ALA A 237 16.77 -19.37 -10.05
CA ALA A 237 17.19 -20.70 -9.66
C ALA A 237 18.05 -21.35 -10.74
N ASP A 238 17.64 -21.26 -12.01
CA ASP A 238 18.40 -21.79 -13.15
C ASP A 238 19.78 -21.11 -13.27
N PHE A 239 19.82 -19.77 -13.12
CA PHE A 239 21.08 -19.03 -13.14
C PHE A 239 22.01 -19.47 -12.02
N GLN A 240 21.49 -19.70 -10.81
CA GLN A 240 22.26 -20.20 -9.68
C GLN A 240 22.80 -21.60 -9.93
N GLU A 241 22.00 -22.51 -10.50
CA GLU A 241 22.43 -23.86 -10.85
C GLU A 241 23.62 -23.81 -11.83
N VAL A 242 23.48 -23.05 -12.93
CA VAL A 242 24.54 -22.92 -13.94
C VAL A 242 25.80 -22.28 -13.36
N THR A 243 25.64 -21.25 -12.52
CA THR A 243 26.77 -20.56 -11.87
C THR A 243 27.53 -21.48 -10.92
N ASN A 244 26.82 -22.33 -10.17
CA ASN A 244 27.42 -23.30 -9.25
C ASN A 244 28.08 -24.47 -9.99
N ARG A 245 27.53 -24.89 -11.13
CA ARG A 245 28.09 -25.97 -11.96
C ARG A 245 29.37 -25.56 -12.68
N TYR A 246 29.46 -24.32 -13.17
CA TYR A 246 30.60 -23.83 -13.94
C TYR A 246 31.99 -24.12 -13.34
N PRO A 247 32.30 -23.82 -12.06
CA PRO A 247 33.61 -24.12 -11.50
C PRO A 247 33.92 -25.63 -11.43
N LEU A 248 32.90 -26.48 -11.26
CA LEU A 248 33.05 -27.94 -11.24
C LEU A 248 33.42 -28.47 -12.62
N GLU A 249 32.71 -28.02 -13.65
CA GLU A 249 33.02 -28.37 -15.05
C GLU A 249 34.42 -27.92 -15.45
N LYS A 250 34.78 -26.68 -15.06
CA LYS A 250 36.12 -26.16 -15.29
C LYS A 250 37.20 -27.03 -14.63
N GLN A 251 37.01 -27.41 -13.37
CA GLN A 251 37.94 -28.29 -12.66
C GLN A 251 38.04 -29.66 -13.33
N SER A 252 36.91 -30.25 -13.73
CA SER A 252 36.89 -31.54 -14.42
C SER A 252 37.70 -31.51 -15.73
N VAL A 253 37.55 -30.43 -16.51
CA VAL A 253 38.35 -30.22 -17.73
C VAL A 253 39.85 -30.08 -17.40
N ASP A 254 40.20 -29.28 -16.39
CA ASP A 254 41.60 -29.09 -15.98
C ASP A 254 42.25 -30.42 -15.54
N GLU A 255 41.51 -31.28 -14.85
CA GLU A 255 41.96 -32.61 -14.43
C GLU A 255 42.17 -33.55 -15.62
N LEU A 256 41.25 -33.58 -16.58
CA LEU A 256 41.38 -34.39 -17.80
C LEU A 256 42.59 -33.96 -18.64
N LEU A 257 42.81 -32.66 -18.80
CA LEU A 257 43.98 -32.13 -19.51
C LEU A 257 45.28 -32.52 -18.80
N LYS A 258 45.33 -32.41 -17.47
CA LYS A 258 46.49 -32.83 -16.68
C LYS A 258 46.77 -34.33 -16.82
N GLN A 259 45.74 -35.17 -16.77
CA GLN A 259 45.87 -36.61 -16.96
C GLN A 259 46.44 -36.94 -18.35
N ARG A 260 45.92 -36.31 -19.40
CA ARG A 260 46.43 -36.45 -20.77
C ARG A 260 47.92 -36.08 -20.86
N ASP A 261 48.30 -34.94 -20.31
CA ASP A 261 49.67 -34.44 -20.41
C ASP A 261 50.66 -35.32 -19.63
N ASN A 262 50.23 -35.91 -18.51
CA ASN A 262 51.01 -36.92 -17.78
C ASN A 262 51.24 -38.20 -18.64
N ILE A 263 50.21 -38.67 -19.36
CA ILE A 263 50.32 -39.83 -20.25
C ILE A 263 51.30 -39.53 -21.39
N TYR A 264 51.23 -38.35 -22.01
CA TYR A 264 52.19 -37.98 -23.06
C TYR A 264 53.64 -37.93 -22.54
N SER A 265 53.82 -37.41 -21.33
CA SER A 265 55.15 -37.31 -20.71
C SER A 265 55.77 -38.69 -20.45
N SER A 266 54.97 -39.71 -20.10
CA SER A 266 55.49 -41.06 -19.82
C SER A 266 56.10 -41.76 -21.05
N TYR A 267 55.64 -41.44 -22.26
CA TYR A 267 56.25 -41.94 -23.52
C TYR A 267 57.53 -41.20 -23.92
N THR A 268 57.77 -40.02 -23.34
CA THR A 268 58.86 -39.14 -23.77
C THR A 268 60.11 -39.29 -22.89
N VAL A 269 59.94 -39.70 -21.63
CA VAL A 269 61.05 -39.94 -20.71
C VAL A 269 61.67 -41.33 -20.98
N ARG A 270 62.90 -41.37 -21.51
CA ARG A 270 63.72 -42.58 -21.49
C ARG A 270 64.17 -42.85 -20.06
N ASN A 271 63.79 -44.00 -19.50
CA ASN A 271 64.44 -44.52 -18.31
C ASN A 271 65.91 -44.82 -18.67
N ASN A 272 66.84 -44.03 -18.12
CA ASN A 272 68.26 -44.38 -18.07
C ASN A 272 68.52 -45.36 -16.94
#